data_AF-A0A8C6ZRT3-F1
#
_entry.id   AF-A0A8C6ZRT3-F1
#
_cell.length_a   1.000
_cell.length_b   1.000
_cell.length_c   1.000
_cell.angle_alpha   90.00
_cell.angle_beta   90.00
_cell.angle_gamma   90.00
#
_symmetry.space_group_name_H-M   'P 1'
#
loop_
_entity.id
_entity.type
_entity.pdbx_description
1 polymer ?
#
loop_
_entity_poly.entity_id
_entity_poly.type
_entity_poly.pdbx_seq_one_letter_code
_entity_poly.pdbx_strand_id
1 'polypeptide(L)'
;MLRAGCGRGLRAWRRRPARRAYWRSVGLTEGIVSQADTDHHFVHRSTIPTMHFQDSLPRLPIPKLEHTLKRYLAAQEPLLDDKQYRNTRRIAKEFEKGAGKRLHRELVELDEKNTHTSYISDPWFNMYLSAREPVVLNFNPFISLTPDPREAYNNQLVRATNLIISSIKFLKSLKHNYLRPDIYYGDPKWSESKLFKNFIRLLPTSVSWYGAYMVNAYPLDMSQYSRLFRSSRIPKLNKDELFTSECSRHLLVMRNGHFYVFDLCL
;
A
#
# COMPACT_ATOMS: atom_id res chain seq x y z
N MET A 1 13.28 -72.47 -15.31
CA MET A 1 14.09 -72.61 -14.07
C MET A 1 14.91 -71.34 -13.96
N LEU A 2 14.92 -70.49 -12.93
CA LEU A 2 14.53 -70.56 -11.52
C LEU A 2 14.03 -69.17 -11.06
N ARG A 3 13.43 -69.17 -9.87
CA ARG A 3 12.56 -68.17 -9.24
C ARG A 3 13.27 -66.95 -8.60
N ALA A 4 12.53 -65.84 -8.57
CA ALA A 4 12.21 -64.92 -7.45
C ALA A 4 13.30 -64.13 -6.69
N GLY A 5 12.96 -62.86 -6.37
CA GLY A 5 13.59 -62.13 -5.25
C GLY A 5 13.42 -60.61 -5.17
N CYS A 6 12.24 -60.15 -4.72
CA CYS A 6 12.02 -59.02 -3.79
C CYS A 6 12.73 -57.63 -3.97
N GLY A 7 11.93 -56.63 -4.36
CA GLY A 7 11.62 -55.41 -3.57
C GLY A 7 12.72 -54.39 -3.21
N ARG A 8 12.58 -53.15 -3.70
CA ARG A 8 12.25 -51.94 -2.89
C ARG A 8 12.24 -50.70 -3.79
N GLY A 9 11.14 -49.95 -3.72
CA GLY A 9 10.86 -48.79 -4.55
C GLY A 9 11.77 -47.60 -4.31
N LEU A 10 12.30 -47.05 -5.40
CA LEU A 10 12.87 -45.71 -5.45
C LEU A 10 11.72 -44.69 -5.46
N ARG A 11 11.44 -44.11 -4.29
CA ARG A 11 10.52 -42.98 -4.14
C ARG A 11 11.08 -41.79 -4.91
N ALA A 12 10.28 -41.34 -5.88
CA ALA A 12 10.46 -40.07 -6.55
C ALA A 12 10.58 -38.94 -5.52
N TRP A 13 11.70 -38.22 -5.55
CA TRP A 13 11.86 -36.94 -4.87
C TRP A 13 10.97 -35.89 -5.56
N ARG A 14 9.67 -35.90 -5.25
CA ARG A 14 8.81 -34.73 -5.49
C ARG A 14 9.25 -33.65 -4.53
N ARG A 15 10.17 -32.78 -4.98
CA ARG A 15 10.34 -31.45 -4.38
C ARG A 15 8.99 -30.74 -4.41
N ARG A 16 8.32 -30.67 -3.25
CA ARG A 16 7.20 -29.75 -3.05
C ARG A 16 7.75 -28.35 -3.32
N PRO A 17 7.10 -27.50 -4.15
CA PRO A 17 7.49 -26.11 -4.22
C PRO A 17 7.28 -25.55 -2.81
N ALA A 18 8.35 -25.04 -2.20
CA ALA A 18 8.23 -24.23 -1.00
C ALA A 18 7.28 -23.09 -1.36
N ARG A 19 6.05 -23.14 -0.84
CA ARG A 19 5.11 -22.02 -0.94
C ARG A 19 5.82 -20.83 -0.31
N ARG A 20 6.22 -19.86 -1.13
CA ARG A 20 6.83 -18.60 -0.66
C ARG A 20 5.91 -18.01 0.40
N ALA A 21 6.36 -18.04 1.65
CA ALA A 21 5.66 -17.54 2.82
C ALA A 21 5.67 -15.99 2.89
N TYR A 22 5.78 -15.32 1.74
CA TYR A 22 6.05 -13.88 1.65
C TYR A 22 4.83 -13.01 2.02
N TRP A 23 3.63 -13.60 2.02
CA TRP A 23 2.38 -12.86 2.24
C TRP A 23 1.64 -13.23 3.53
N ARG A 24 2.24 -14.01 4.43
CA ARG A 24 1.56 -14.49 5.66
C ARG A 24 1.69 -13.56 6.87
N SER A 25 2.45 -12.46 6.78
CA SER A 25 2.73 -11.61 7.94
C SER A 25 1.69 -10.51 8.19
N VAL A 26 0.72 -10.29 7.29
CA VAL A 26 -0.32 -9.29 7.51
C VAL A 26 -1.58 -9.97 8.05
N GLY A 27 -1.71 -10.03 9.37
CA GLY A 27 -2.99 -10.23 10.04
C GLY A 27 -3.35 -11.64 10.57
N LEU A 28 -2.40 -12.57 10.70
CA LEU A 28 -2.71 -13.94 11.19
C LEU A 28 -2.35 -14.24 12.66
N THR A 29 -1.56 -13.41 13.35
CA THR A 29 -1.08 -13.76 14.70
C THR A 29 -1.79 -13.06 15.87
N GLU A 30 -2.54 -11.99 15.61
CA GLU A 30 -3.34 -11.32 16.64
C GLU A 30 -4.71 -10.98 16.05
N GLY A 31 -5.78 -11.32 16.77
CA GLY A 31 -7.11 -10.84 16.44
C GLY A 31 -7.08 -9.33 16.21
N ILE A 32 -7.80 -8.88 15.19
CA ILE A 32 -7.93 -7.46 14.83
C ILE A 32 -8.33 -6.62 16.05
N VAL A 33 -9.04 -7.24 17.01
CA VAL A 33 -9.40 -6.67 18.31
C VAL A 33 -8.36 -7.05 19.37
N SER A 34 -7.67 -6.05 19.91
CA SER A 34 -6.82 -6.24 21.10
C SER A 34 -7.68 -6.66 22.29
N GLN A 35 -7.23 -7.63 23.09
CA GLN A 35 -7.87 -8.00 24.37
C GLN A 35 -8.01 -6.82 25.35
N ALA A 36 -7.32 -5.70 25.11
CA ALA A 36 -7.39 -4.50 25.93
C ALA A 36 -8.47 -3.49 25.52
N ASP A 37 -9.17 -3.67 24.38
CA ASP A 37 -10.25 -2.76 23.97
C ASP A 37 -11.61 -3.27 24.49
N THR A 38 -11.89 -2.96 25.75
CA THR A 38 -13.17 -3.29 26.42
C THR A 38 -14.36 -2.54 25.83
N ASP A 39 -14.11 -1.41 25.16
CA ASP A 39 -15.16 -0.49 24.73
C ASP A 39 -15.68 -0.82 23.31
N HIS A 40 -15.06 -1.78 22.63
CA HIS A 40 -15.41 -2.23 21.27
C HIS A 40 -15.56 -1.11 20.22
N HIS A 41 -15.05 0.09 20.46
CA HIS A 41 -15.20 1.25 19.57
C HIS A 41 -14.05 1.41 18.58
N PHE A 42 -12.94 0.72 18.80
CA PHE A 42 -11.74 0.79 17.97
C PHE A 42 -11.44 -0.59 17.37
N VAL A 43 -10.65 -0.60 16.30
CA VAL A 43 -10.08 -1.84 15.77
C VAL A 43 -9.12 -2.38 16.81
N HIS A 44 -8.12 -1.57 17.16
CA HIS A 44 -7.19 -1.80 18.25
C HIS A 44 -6.68 -0.44 18.74
N ARG A 45 -5.91 -0.45 19.84
CA ARG A 45 -5.21 0.71 20.39
C ARG A 45 -3.70 0.51 20.32
N SER A 46 -3.08 1.08 19.29
CA SER A 46 -1.62 1.06 19.13
C SER A 46 -0.97 1.88 20.23
N THR A 47 0.15 1.38 20.76
CA THR A 47 1.00 2.16 21.68
C THR A 47 1.85 3.19 20.93
N ILE A 48 2.16 2.94 19.66
CA ILE A 48 2.86 3.89 18.79
C ILE A 48 1.80 4.70 18.04
N PRO A 49 1.83 6.05 18.10
CA PRO A 49 0.89 6.89 17.35
C PRO A 49 0.90 6.57 15.86
N THR A 50 -0.27 6.58 15.21
CA THR A 50 -0.41 6.18 13.79
C THR A 50 0.57 6.89 12.85
N MET A 51 0.76 8.20 13.02
CA MET A 51 1.62 9.03 12.16
C MET A 51 3.05 9.21 12.69
N HIS A 52 3.48 8.41 13.67
CA HIS A 52 4.75 8.62 14.42
C HIS A 52 6.03 8.68 13.55
N PHE A 53 6.00 8.06 12.38
CA PHE A 53 7.17 7.97 11.50
C PHE A 53 7.16 8.96 10.34
N GLN A 54 6.06 9.68 10.11
CA GLN A 54 5.88 10.45 8.86
C GLN A 54 6.95 11.53 8.69
N ASP A 55 7.33 12.22 9.77
CA ASP A 55 8.31 13.31 9.73
C ASP A 55 9.75 12.86 9.45
N SER A 56 10.06 11.56 9.63
CA SER A 56 11.40 11.01 9.45
C SER A 56 11.50 9.99 8.31
N LEU A 57 10.46 9.86 7.49
CA LEU A 57 10.51 9.02 6.30
C LEU A 57 11.63 9.47 5.35
N PRO A 58 12.40 8.54 4.77
CA PRO A 58 13.44 8.88 3.82
C PRO A 58 12.81 9.38 2.52
N ARG A 59 13.48 10.35 1.89
CA ARG A 59 13.07 10.87 0.58
C ARG A 59 13.21 9.79 -0.49
N LEU A 60 12.26 9.76 -1.41
CA LEU A 60 12.30 8.85 -2.55
C LEU A 60 13.48 9.22 -3.47
N PRO A 61 14.47 8.33 -3.68
CA PRO A 61 15.63 8.69 -4.46
C PRO A 61 15.31 8.79 -5.96
N ILE A 62 15.89 9.80 -6.63
CA ILE A 62 15.89 9.88 -8.09
C ILE A 62 17.04 8.99 -8.62
N PRO A 63 16.76 7.98 -9.45
CA PRO A 63 17.82 7.16 -10.04
C PRO A 63 18.69 7.95 -11.01
N LYS A 64 19.99 7.64 -11.07
CA LYS A 64 20.90 8.22 -12.08
C LYS A 64 20.35 7.99 -13.50
N LEU A 65 20.41 9.03 -14.34
CA LEU A 65 19.92 8.99 -15.73
C LEU A 65 20.48 7.77 -16.51
N GLU A 66 21.78 7.51 -16.42
CA GLU A 66 22.44 6.37 -17.07
C GLU A 66 21.81 5.03 -16.65
N HIS A 67 21.56 4.83 -15.35
CA HIS A 67 20.97 3.60 -14.83
C HIS A 67 19.51 3.45 -15.29
N THR A 68 18.75 4.54 -15.36
CA THR A 68 17.39 4.55 -15.90
C THR A 68 17.39 4.14 -17.38
N LEU A 69 18.26 4.73 -18.20
CA LEU A 69 18.36 4.40 -19.62
C LEU A 69 18.84 2.97 -19.88
N LYS A 70 19.79 2.48 -19.08
CA LYS A 70 20.23 1.08 -19.13
C LYS A 70 19.08 0.11 -18.84
N ARG A 71 18.30 0.37 -17.79
CA ARG A 71 17.12 -0.44 -17.43
C ARG A 71 16.03 -0.35 -18.49
N TYR A 72 15.79 0.84 -19.04
CA TYR A 72 14.85 1.06 -20.14
C TYR A 72 15.23 0.22 -21.36
N LEU A 73 16.48 0.30 -21.84
CA LEU A 73 16.92 -0.49 -22.99
C LEU A 73 16.84 -2.00 -22.73
N ALA A 74 17.26 -2.47 -21.55
CA ALA A 74 17.13 -3.88 -21.19
C ALA A 74 15.66 -4.37 -21.20
N ALA A 75 14.70 -3.52 -20.86
CA ALA A 75 13.27 -3.84 -20.92
C ALA A 75 12.70 -3.81 -22.36
N GLN A 76 13.31 -3.04 -23.25
CA GLN A 76 12.90 -2.94 -24.66
C GLN A 76 13.47 -4.06 -25.54
N GLU A 77 14.65 -4.57 -25.21
CA GLU A 77 15.33 -5.62 -25.97
C GLU A 77 14.47 -6.86 -26.29
N PRO A 78 13.65 -7.41 -25.36
CA PRO A 78 12.77 -8.54 -25.71
C PRO A 78 11.50 -8.15 -26.49
N LEU A 79 11.22 -6.85 -26.68
CA LEU A 79 9.99 -6.34 -27.30
C LEU A 79 10.20 -5.87 -28.75
N LEU A 80 11.45 -5.63 -29.14
CA LEU A 80 11.80 -4.96 -30.39
C LEU A 80 12.67 -5.87 -31.27
N ASP A 81 12.54 -5.73 -32.59
CA ASP A 81 13.49 -6.34 -33.51
C ASP A 81 14.85 -5.62 -33.51
N ASP A 82 15.87 -6.23 -34.12
CA ASP A 82 17.24 -5.70 -34.15
C ASP A 82 17.34 -4.28 -34.75
N LYS A 83 16.51 -3.95 -35.74
CA LYS A 83 16.53 -2.63 -36.39
C LYS A 83 15.91 -1.59 -35.46
N GLN A 84 14.77 -1.90 -34.87
CA GLN A 84 14.06 -1.06 -33.90
C GLN A 84 14.90 -0.83 -32.64
N TYR A 85 15.51 -1.87 -32.10
CA TYR A 85 16.36 -1.78 -30.91
C TYR A 85 17.60 -0.93 -31.16
N ARG A 86 18.28 -1.10 -32.31
CA ARG A 86 19.41 -0.23 -32.70
C ARG A 86 19.02 1.24 -32.79
N ASN A 87 17.86 1.55 -33.39
CA ASN A 87 17.36 2.92 -33.44
C ASN A 87 17.02 3.46 -32.04
N THR A 88 16.34 2.66 -31.21
CA THR A 88 15.98 3.03 -29.83
C THR A 88 17.24 3.31 -28.99
N ARG A 89 18.28 2.47 -29.11
CA ARG A 89 19.57 2.66 -28.45
C ARG A 89 20.26 3.95 -28.90
N ARG A 90 20.19 4.30 -30.18
CA ARG A 90 20.72 5.58 -30.71
C ARG A 90 19.99 6.77 -30.07
N ILE A 91 18.65 6.75 -30.07
CA ILE A 91 17.81 7.79 -29.47
C ILE A 91 18.10 7.93 -27.97
N ALA A 92 18.20 6.83 -27.23
CA ALA A 92 18.51 6.84 -25.80
C ALA A 92 19.86 7.51 -25.52
N LYS A 93 20.90 7.24 -26.33
CA LYS A 93 22.21 7.89 -26.20
C LYS A 93 22.18 9.38 -26.53
N GLU A 94 21.41 9.77 -27.55
CA GLU A 94 21.21 11.18 -27.89
C GLU A 94 20.47 11.93 -26.77
N PHE A 95 19.44 11.31 -26.19
CA PHE A 95 18.71 11.85 -25.06
C PHE A 95 19.62 12.00 -23.83
N GLU A 96 20.42 10.97 -23.51
CA GLU A 96 21.38 11.00 -22.40
C GLU A 96 22.35 12.19 -22.48
N LYS A 97 22.87 12.47 -23.68
CA LYS A 97 23.84 13.53 -23.92
C LYS A 97 23.21 14.91 -24.13
N GLY A 98 21.95 14.94 -24.56
CA GLY A 98 21.21 16.16 -24.91
C GLY A 98 20.16 16.52 -23.86
N ALA A 99 18.89 16.50 -24.28
CA ALA A 99 17.76 17.00 -23.48
C ALA A 99 17.60 16.26 -22.15
N GLY A 100 17.87 14.95 -22.09
CA GLY A 100 17.72 14.14 -20.88
C GLY A 100 18.62 14.58 -19.74
N LYS A 101 19.86 15.00 -20.03
CA LYS A 101 20.78 15.55 -19.02
C LYS A 101 20.23 16.82 -18.39
N ARG A 102 19.68 17.73 -19.22
CA ARG A 102 19.07 18.98 -18.76
C ARG A 102 17.82 18.70 -17.92
N LEU A 103 16.91 17.87 -18.43
CA LEU A 103 15.66 17.52 -17.74
C LEU A 103 15.92 16.78 -16.41
N HIS A 104 16.91 15.89 -16.37
CA HIS A 104 17.28 15.20 -15.14
C HIS A 104 17.84 16.17 -14.09
N ARG A 105 18.65 17.15 -14.51
CA ARG A 105 19.12 18.21 -13.60
C ARG A 105 17.95 19.04 -13.05
N GLU A 106 17.04 19.49 -13.91
CA GLU A 106 15.84 20.23 -13.51
C GLU A 106 14.96 19.42 -12.55
N LEU A 107 14.83 18.11 -12.76
CA LEU A 107 14.11 17.20 -11.86
C LEU A 107 14.75 17.11 -10.48
N VAL A 108 16.09 17.00 -10.42
CA VAL A 108 16.83 16.96 -9.15
C VAL A 108 16.72 18.30 -8.41
N GLU A 109 16.88 19.43 -9.11
CA GLU A 109 16.71 20.77 -8.52
C GLU A 109 15.27 20.98 -8.00
N LEU A 110 14.26 20.47 -8.70
CA LEU A 110 12.87 20.52 -8.24
C LEU A 110 12.67 19.70 -6.96
N ASP A 111 13.23 18.49 -6.92
CA ASP A 111 13.15 17.59 -5.77
C ASP A 111 13.85 18.20 -4.54
N GLU A 112 15.04 18.78 -4.71
CA GLU A 112 15.80 19.48 -3.66
C GLU A 112 15.04 20.67 -3.06
N LYS A 113 14.24 21.37 -3.87
CA LYS A 113 13.38 22.49 -3.41
C LYS A 113 12.12 22.01 -2.68
N ASN A 114 11.71 20.76 -2.87
CA ASN A 114 10.45 20.19 -2.36
C ASN A 114 10.70 18.96 -1.46
N THR A 115 11.52 19.13 -0.43
CA THR A 115 11.97 18.03 0.45
C THR A 115 10.86 17.36 1.27
N HIS A 116 9.70 18.02 1.40
CA HIS A 116 8.53 17.54 2.14
C HIS A 116 7.64 16.56 1.34
N THR A 117 7.96 16.29 0.07
CA THR A 117 7.21 15.38 -0.80
C THR A 117 8.19 14.55 -1.65
N SER A 118 7.66 13.79 -2.61
CA SER A 118 8.46 13.06 -3.59
C SER A 118 8.24 13.62 -5.00
N TYR A 119 9.29 13.59 -5.82
CA TYR A 119 9.27 14.08 -7.21
C TYR A 119 8.15 13.49 -8.09
N ILE A 120 7.60 12.33 -7.71
CA ILE A 120 6.62 11.60 -8.51
C ILE A 120 5.16 11.80 -8.06
N SER A 121 4.93 12.24 -6.81
CA SER A 121 3.57 12.24 -6.24
C SER A 121 2.60 13.12 -7.03
N ASP A 122 2.94 14.39 -7.24
CA ASP A 122 2.10 15.33 -7.98
C ASP A 122 1.91 14.96 -9.45
N PRO A 123 2.97 14.62 -10.23
CA PRO A 123 2.80 14.12 -11.60
C PRO A 123 1.90 12.90 -11.68
N TRP A 124 2.02 11.97 -10.72
CA TRP A 124 1.22 10.75 -10.69
C TRP A 124 -0.26 11.04 -10.41
N PHE A 125 -0.57 11.89 -9.44
CA PHE A 125 -1.95 12.36 -9.22
C PHE A 125 -2.50 13.08 -10.44
N ASN A 126 -1.70 13.95 -11.07
CA ASN A 126 -2.10 14.69 -12.26
C ASN A 126 -2.42 13.76 -13.43
N MET A 127 -1.67 12.67 -13.62
CA MET A 127 -1.96 11.68 -14.67
C MET A 127 -3.38 11.10 -14.51
N TYR A 128 -3.75 10.64 -13.31
CA TYR A 128 -5.07 10.03 -13.08
C TYR A 128 -6.20 11.04 -12.99
N LEU A 129 -5.95 12.23 -12.43
CA LEU A 129 -6.97 13.26 -12.28
C LEU A 129 -7.25 13.98 -13.60
N SER A 130 -6.30 14.02 -14.54
CA SER A 130 -6.51 14.60 -15.87
C SER A 130 -6.97 13.58 -16.91
N ALA A 131 -6.79 12.28 -16.67
CA ALA A 131 -7.38 11.23 -17.51
C ALA A 131 -8.90 11.44 -17.65
N ARG A 132 -9.40 11.32 -18.89
CA ARG A 132 -10.81 11.58 -19.25
C ARG A 132 -11.58 10.30 -19.57
N GLU A 133 -10.89 9.17 -19.60
CA GLU A 133 -11.48 7.85 -19.73
C GLU A 133 -12.38 7.53 -18.53
N PRO A 134 -13.49 6.80 -18.73
CA PRO A 134 -14.34 6.37 -17.62
C PRO A 134 -13.54 5.61 -16.56
N VAL A 135 -13.72 5.95 -15.28
CA VAL A 135 -12.99 5.26 -14.19
C VAL A 135 -13.40 3.80 -14.00
N VAL A 136 -14.61 3.45 -14.43
CA VAL A 136 -15.10 2.07 -14.46
C VAL A 136 -14.32 1.30 -15.52
N LEU A 137 -13.83 0.10 -15.17
CA LEU A 137 -12.95 -0.76 -15.97
C LEU A 137 -11.51 -0.25 -16.16
N ASN A 138 -11.32 1.03 -16.52
CA ASN A 138 -9.98 1.53 -16.84
C ASN A 138 -9.09 1.73 -15.61
N PHE A 139 -9.68 2.13 -14.47
CA PHE A 139 -8.90 2.51 -13.29
C PHE A 139 -9.36 1.84 -12.00
N ASN A 140 -10.67 1.75 -11.74
CA ASN A 140 -11.20 1.26 -10.47
C ASN A 140 -11.04 -0.27 -10.35
N PRO A 141 -10.16 -0.77 -9.47
CA PRO A 141 -10.10 -2.20 -9.18
C PRO A 141 -11.16 -2.57 -8.12
N PHE A 142 -11.32 -3.86 -7.86
CA PHE A 142 -12.10 -4.34 -6.71
C PHE A 142 -11.34 -5.46 -5.99
N ILE A 143 -11.67 -5.64 -4.71
CA ILE A 143 -11.20 -6.76 -3.88
C ILE A 143 -12.44 -7.50 -3.40
N SER A 144 -12.42 -8.83 -3.50
CA SER A 144 -13.47 -9.67 -2.93
C SER A 144 -13.05 -10.18 -1.56
N LEU A 145 -13.93 -10.04 -0.56
CA LEU A 145 -13.70 -10.53 0.79
C LEU A 145 -14.08 -12.01 0.88
N THR A 146 -13.25 -12.79 1.56
CA THR A 146 -13.60 -14.19 1.89
C THR A 146 -14.86 -14.24 2.76
N PRO A 147 -15.74 -15.24 2.59
CA PRO A 147 -16.86 -15.47 3.50
C PRO A 147 -16.42 -15.53 4.97
N ASP A 148 -17.30 -15.14 5.89
CA ASP A 148 -17.06 -15.41 7.32
C ASP A 148 -17.04 -16.94 7.50
N PRO A 149 -16.06 -17.51 8.23
CA PRO A 149 -16.02 -18.95 8.50
C PRO A 149 -17.29 -19.49 9.18
N ARG A 150 -18.06 -18.62 9.86
CA ARG A 150 -19.35 -18.95 10.47
C ARG A 150 -20.48 -18.58 9.52
N GLU A 151 -21.19 -19.59 9.04
CA GLU A 151 -22.21 -19.40 8.01
C GLU A 151 -23.34 -18.44 8.41
N ALA A 152 -23.74 -18.43 9.69
CA ALA A 152 -24.76 -17.50 10.20
C ALA A 152 -24.37 -16.01 10.02
N TYR A 153 -23.07 -15.68 9.96
CA TYR A 153 -22.57 -14.32 9.75
C TYR A 153 -22.52 -13.92 8.28
N ASN A 154 -22.83 -14.84 7.35
CA ASN A 154 -22.90 -14.56 5.91
C ASN A 154 -24.29 -14.06 5.44
N ASN A 155 -25.27 -13.97 6.34
CA ASN A 155 -26.54 -13.29 6.05
C ASN A 155 -26.29 -11.82 5.64
N GLN A 156 -26.93 -11.37 4.56
CA GLN A 156 -26.67 -10.05 3.95
C GLN A 156 -26.78 -8.90 4.96
N LEU A 157 -27.86 -8.84 5.74
CA LEU A 157 -28.11 -7.76 6.69
C LEU A 157 -27.07 -7.78 7.82
N VAL A 158 -26.83 -8.96 8.39
CA VAL A 158 -25.86 -9.15 9.48
C VAL A 158 -24.45 -8.77 9.01
N ARG A 159 -24.04 -9.28 7.84
CA ARG A 159 -22.70 -9.04 7.29
C ARG A 159 -22.49 -7.58 6.91
N ALA A 160 -23.46 -6.97 6.24
CA ALA A 160 -23.40 -5.54 5.89
C ALA A 160 -23.26 -4.67 7.15
N THR A 161 -24.06 -4.95 8.18
CA THR A 161 -24.00 -4.23 9.47
C THR A 161 -22.63 -4.40 10.12
N ASN A 162 -22.10 -5.63 10.20
CA ASN A 162 -20.79 -5.89 10.79
C ASN A 162 -19.64 -5.22 10.02
N LEU A 163 -19.71 -5.19 8.68
CA LEU A 163 -18.71 -4.51 7.84
C LEU A 163 -18.76 -2.99 8.02
N ILE A 164 -19.96 -2.40 8.09
CA ILE A 164 -20.14 -0.97 8.37
C ILE A 164 -19.55 -0.63 9.74
N ILE A 165 -19.92 -1.37 10.79
CA ILE A 165 -19.40 -1.18 12.14
C ILE A 165 -17.87 -1.30 12.14
N SER A 166 -17.30 -2.32 11.50
CA SER A 166 -15.84 -2.52 11.44
C SER A 166 -15.13 -1.37 10.71
N SER A 167 -15.74 -0.85 9.64
CA SER A 167 -15.22 0.31 8.89
C SER A 167 -15.24 1.58 9.74
N ILE A 168 -16.27 1.77 10.57
CA ILE A 168 -16.37 2.89 11.51
C ILE A 168 -15.32 2.76 12.61
N LYS A 169 -15.11 1.56 13.17
CA LYS A 169 -14.03 1.32 14.14
C LYS A 169 -12.67 1.69 13.54
N PHE A 170 -12.44 1.35 12.27
CA PHE A 170 -11.21 1.71 11.58
C PHE A 170 -11.04 3.22 11.43
N LEU A 171 -12.09 3.93 10.99
CA LEU A 171 -12.11 5.39 10.94
C LEU A 171 -11.81 6.01 12.31
N LYS A 172 -12.43 5.50 13.38
CA LYS A 172 -12.18 5.94 14.75
C LYS A 172 -10.73 5.71 15.16
N SER A 173 -10.20 4.52 14.91
CA SER A 173 -8.79 4.18 15.21
C SER A 173 -7.81 5.09 14.47
N LEU A 174 -8.05 5.36 13.19
CA LEU A 174 -7.22 6.27 12.40
C LEU A 174 -7.25 7.70 12.98
N LYS A 175 -8.44 8.23 13.26
CA LYS A 175 -8.60 9.60 13.78
C LYS A 175 -8.00 9.83 15.16
N HIS A 176 -8.04 8.82 16.02
CA HIS A 176 -7.53 8.92 17.39
C HIS A 176 -6.05 8.50 17.52
N ASN A 177 -5.33 8.34 16.39
CA ASN A 177 -3.94 7.85 16.36
C ASN A 177 -3.75 6.47 17.02
N TYR A 178 -4.80 5.65 17.04
CA TYR A 178 -4.80 4.30 17.60
C TYR A 178 -4.56 3.22 16.55
N LEU A 179 -4.67 3.54 15.27
CA LEU A 179 -4.29 2.62 14.20
C LEU A 179 -2.77 2.38 14.28
N ARG A 180 -2.36 1.12 14.05
CA ARG A 180 -0.94 0.75 14.10
C ARG A 180 -0.28 1.42 12.88
N PRO A 181 0.91 2.01 13.03
CA PRO A 181 1.66 2.46 11.87
C PRO A 181 1.96 1.30 10.92
N ASP A 182 1.88 1.57 9.62
CA ASP A 182 2.27 0.60 8.61
C ASP A 182 3.79 0.47 8.59
N ILE A 183 4.28 -0.71 8.94
CA ILE A 183 5.70 -1.01 9.02
C ILE A 183 5.94 -2.34 8.34
N TYR A 184 6.83 -2.35 7.35
CA TYR A 184 7.38 -3.58 6.82
C TYR A 184 8.51 -4.08 7.74
N TYR A 185 8.32 -5.25 8.34
CA TYR A 185 9.34 -5.86 9.20
C TYR A 185 10.15 -6.88 8.40
N GLY A 186 11.46 -6.67 8.29
CA GLY A 186 12.37 -7.66 7.72
C GLY A 186 12.41 -8.96 8.52
N ASP A 187 12.33 -8.85 9.85
CA ASP A 187 12.11 -9.98 10.76
C ASP A 187 10.77 -9.77 11.53
N PRO A 188 9.75 -10.62 11.29
CA PRO A 188 8.42 -10.48 11.88
C PRO A 188 8.39 -10.42 13.41
N LYS A 189 9.39 -10.98 14.12
CA LYS A 189 9.42 -10.99 15.60
C LYS A 189 9.34 -9.59 16.22
N TRP A 190 9.85 -8.58 15.49
CA TRP A 190 9.85 -7.20 15.96
C TRP A 190 8.45 -6.58 15.99
N SER A 191 7.52 -7.07 15.15
CA SER A 191 6.13 -6.61 15.13
C SER A 191 5.38 -6.89 16.42
N GLU A 192 5.79 -7.91 17.19
CA GLU A 192 5.17 -8.32 18.45
C GLU A 192 5.97 -7.85 19.68
N SER A 193 7.21 -7.38 19.48
CA SER A 193 8.11 -6.97 20.57
C SER A 193 7.62 -5.73 21.31
N LYS A 194 7.22 -5.91 22.58
CA LYS A 194 6.82 -4.80 23.47
C LYS A 194 7.99 -3.85 23.77
N LEU A 195 9.20 -4.39 23.91
CA LEU A 195 10.41 -3.59 24.15
C LEU A 195 10.67 -2.63 22.99
N PHE A 196 10.59 -3.14 21.76
CA PHE A 196 10.73 -2.32 20.55
C PHE A 196 9.67 -1.23 20.49
N LYS A 197 8.39 -1.58 20.68
CA LYS A 197 7.29 -0.61 20.64
C LYS A 197 7.45 0.48 21.70
N ASN A 198 7.85 0.11 22.92
CA ASN A 198 8.06 1.05 24.02
C ASN A 198 9.25 1.98 23.74
N PHE A 199 10.35 1.45 23.20
CA PHE A 199 11.51 2.25 22.81
C PHE A 199 11.17 3.23 21.69
N ILE A 200 10.58 2.75 20.60
CA ILE A 200 10.25 3.59 19.43
C ILE A 200 9.23 4.67 19.77
N ARG A 201 8.24 4.37 20.60
CA ARG A 201 7.25 5.36 21.06
C ARG A 201 7.90 6.56 21.75
N LEU A 202 9.04 6.37 22.43
CA LEU A 202 9.75 7.43 23.13
C LEU A 202 10.66 8.26 22.20
N LEU A 203 10.99 7.74 21.02
CA LEU A 203 11.79 8.50 20.06
C LEU A 203 10.96 9.66 19.47
N PRO A 204 11.54 10.86 19.35
CA PRO A 204 10.92 11.96 18.60
C PRO A 204 10.57 11.56 17.16
N THR A 205 9.49 12.11 16.61
CA THR A 205 9.01 11.79 15.25
C THR A 205 10.05 12.10 14.17
N SER A 206 10.92 13.08 14.41
CA SER A 206 12.03 13.48 13.53
C SER A 206 13.15 12.45 13.39
N VAL A 207 13.22 11.45 14.27
CA VAL A 207 14.25 10.38 14.22
C VAL A 207 13.68 8.97 14.34
N SER A 208 12.36 8.83 14.52
CA SER A 208 11.69 7.55 14.80
C SER A 208 11.92 6.51 13.69
N TRP A 209 11.99 6.93 12.42
CA TRP A 209 12.27 6.03 11.29
C TRP A 209 13.65 5.39 11.40
N TYR A 210 14.70 6.16 11.75
CA TYR A 210 16.05 5.63 11.92
C TYR A 210 16.11 4.61 13.07
N GLY A 211 15.34 4.83 14.12
CA GLY A 211 15.15 3.86 15.22
C GLY A 211 14.60 2.53 14.71
N ALA A 212 13.57 2.56 13.87
CA ALA A 212 13.01 1.36 13.25
C ALA A 212 14.00 0.69 12.28
N TYR A 213 14.75 1.49 11.52
CA TYR A 213 15.72 1.00 10.55
C TYR A 213 16.83 0.14 11.19
N MET A 214 17.26 0.46 12.42
CA MET A 214 18.27 -0.33 13.15
C MET A 214 17.88 -1.80 13.37
N VAL A 215 16.59 -2.12 13.35
CA VAL A 215 16.09 -3.50 13.50
C VAL A 215 15.55 -4.08 12.19
N ASN A 216 15.90 -3.47 11.05
CA ASN A 216 15.37 -3.80 9.73
C ASN A 216 13.83 -3.69 9.67
N ALA A 217 13.25 -2.69 10.36
CA ALA A 217 11.86 -2.32 10.23
C ALA A 217 11.73 -1.03 9.42
N TYR A 218 10.82 -1.02 8.45
CA TYR A 218 10.68 0.03 7.44
C TYR A 218 9.26 0.61 7.53
N PRO A 219 9.05 1.66 8.33
CA PRO A 219 7.80 2.40 8.32
C PRO A 219 7.45 2.93 6.93
N LEU A 220 6.17 2.93 6.60
CA LEU A 220 5.64 3.32 5.29
C LEU A 220 4.90 4.66 5.35
N ASP A 221 4.78 5.31 4.20
CA ASP A 221 3.94 6.51 4.05
C ASP A 221 2.47 6.20 4.35
N MET A 222 1.84 7.05 5.15
CA MET A 222 0.43 6.95 5.49
C MET A 222 -0.36 8.22 5.10
N SER A 223 0.25 9.14 4.35
CA SER A 223 -0.37 10.41 3.93
C SER A 223 -1.71 10.22 3.18
N GLN A 224 -1.87 9.10 2.47
CA GLN A 224 -3.06 8.79 1.67
C GLN A 224 -4.26 8.28 2.51
N TYR A 225 -4.04 7.79 3.73
CA TYR A 225 -5.09 7.21 4.59
C TYR A 225 -6.21 8.20 4.91
N SER A 226 -5.88 9.50 4.94
CA SER A 226 -6.82 10.59 5.13
C SER A 226 -7.98 10.59 4.12
N ARG A 227 -7.77 10.01 2.92
CA ARG A 227 -8.76 9.97 1.84
C ARG A 227 -9.61 8.69 1.79
N LEU A 228 -9.47 7.78 2.76
CA LEU A 228 -10.27 6.55 2.81
C LEU A 228 -11.74 6.80 3.15
N PHE A 229 -12.03 7.87 3.90
CA PHE A 229 -13.37 8.17 4.40
C PHE A 229 -13.76 9.59 4.09
N ARG A 230 -15.05 9.80 3.80
CA ARG A 230 -15.63 11.13 3.54
C ARG A 230 -15.00 11.85 2.35
N SER A 231 -14.40 11.08 1.45
CA SER A 231 -13.74 11.60 0.26
C SER A 231 -14.43 11.10 -0.99
N SER A 232 -14.40 11.93 -2.03
CA SER A 232 -14.86 11.57 -3.37
C SER A 232 -14.05 12.32 -4.42
N ARG A 233 -14.05 11.78 -5.64
CA ARG A 233 -13.52 12.46 -6.82
C ARG A 233 -14.64 13.29 -7.45
N ILE A 234 -14.43 14.59 -7.59
CA ILE A 234 -15.36 15.52 -8.23
C ILE A 234 -14.91 15.74 -9.68
N PRO A 235 -15.75 15.44 -10.67
CA PRO A 235 -15.43 15.72 -12.07
C PRO A 235 -15.33 17.22 -12.30
N LYS A 236 -14.29 17.65 -13.01
CA LYS A 236 -14.08 19.04 -13.42
C LYS A 236 -13.60 19.09 -14.87
N LEU A 237 -13.62 20.26 -15.48
CA LEU A 237 -13.04 20.45 -16.81
C LEU A 237 -11.52 20.22 -16.74
N ASN A 238 -10.99 19.41 -17.67
CA ASN A 238 -9.58 19.05 -17.84
C ASN A 238 -8.94 18.23 -16.72
N LYS A 239 -9.19 18.53 -15.44
CA LYS A 239 -8.58 17.84 -14.30
C LYS A 239 -9.54 17.79 -13.12
N ASP A 240 -9.89 16.57 -12.71
CA ASP A 240 -10.77 16.31 -11.58
C ASP A 240 -10.13 16.69 -10.24
N GLU A 241 -10.97 16.82 -9.22
CA GLU A 241 -10.57 17.23 -7.88
C GLU A 241 -10.83 16.09 -6.87
N LEU A 242 -9.91 15.89 -5.93
CA LEU A 242 -10.15 15.03 -4.77
C LEU A 242 -10.70 15.88 -3.63
N PHE A 243 -11.97 15.66 -3.29
CA PHE A 243 -12.66 16.37 -2.22
C PHE A 243 -12.75 15.49 -0.97
N THR A 244 -12.58 16.09 0.21
CA THR A 244 -12.79 15.42 1.50
C THR A 244 -13.58 16.34 2.43
N SER A 245 -14.62 15.81 3.06
CA SER A 245 -15.44 16.54 4.04
C SER A 245 -15.07 16.14 5.47
N GLU A 246 -14.61 17.09 6.28
CA GLU A 246 -14.24 16.83 7.68
C GLU A 246 -15.44 16.73 8.63
N CYS A 247 -16.59 17.27 8.25
CA CYS A 247 -17.77 17.34 9.12
C CYS A 247 -18.78 16.22 8.87
N SER A 248 -18.72 15.49 7.75
CA SER A 248 -19.72 14.48 7.43
C SER A 248 -19.77 13.36 8.46
N ARG A 249 -20.98 13.04 8.96
CA ARG A 249 -21.24 11.97 9.92
C ARG A 249 -22.21 10.90 9.38
N HIS A 250 -22.62 10.99 8.12
CA HIS A 250 -23.58 10.07 7.52
C HIS A 250 -22.90 8.97 6.70
N LEU A 251 -23.60 7.84 6.55
CA LEU A 251 -23.29 6.80 5.58
C LEU A 251 -24.23 6.93 4.38
N LEU A 252 -23.67 6.80 3.17
CA LEU A 252 -24.46 6.63 1.95
C LEU A 252 -24.67 5.14 1.67
N VAL A 253 -25.92 4.73 1.48
CA VAL A 253 -26.30 3.37 1.08
C VAL A 253 -27.04 3.40 -0.26
N MET A 254 -26.63 2.52 -1.17
CA MET A 254 -27.29 2.34 -2.46
C MET A 254 -28.01 0.99 -2.50
N ARG A 255 -29.30 1.00 -2.86
CA ARG A 255 -30.09 -0.23 -3.06
C ARG A 255 -31.10 -0.02 -4.18
N ASN A 256 -31.07 -0.89 -5.18
CA ASN A 256 -31.97 -0.86 -6.34
C ASN A 256 -32.02 0.51 -7.03
N GLY A 257 -30.87 1.18 -7.19
CA GLY A 257 -30.78 2.51 -7.81
C GLY A 257 -31.17 3.69 -6.92
N HIS A 258 -31.70 3.44 -5.71
CA HIS A 258 -32.01 4.49 -4.74
C HIS A 258 -30.83 4.75 -3.80
N PHE A 259 -30.72 6.01 -3.36
CA PHE A 259 -29.68 6.50 -2.46
C PHE A 259 -30.32 6.89 -1.13
N TYR A 260 -29.77 6.37 -0.03
CA TYR A 260 -30.23 6.63 1.33
C TYR A 260 -29.06 7.16 2.14
N VAL A 261 -29.32 8.14 3.00
CA VAL A 261 -28.34 8.63 3.97
C VAL A 261 -28.92 8.52 5.37
N PHE A 262 -28.07 8.15 6.31
CA PHE A 262 -28.41 8.19 7.73
C PHE A 262 -27.14 8.47 8.54
N ASP A 263 -27.31 9.11 9.69
CA ASP A 263 -26.20 9.47 10.54
C ASP A 263 -25.63 8.25 11.28
N LEU A 264 -24.31 8.22 11.35
CA LEU A 264 -23.55 7.30 12.17
C LEU A 264 -23.21 7.99 13.49
N CYS A 265 -23.41 7.30 14.60
CA CYS A 265 -22.90 7.72 15.90
C CYS A 265 -21.37 7.51 15.92
N LEU A 266 -20.64 8.49 15.41
CA LEU A 266 -19.18 8.58 15.44
C LEU A 266 -18.70 9.12 16.78
#